data_AF-A0A946UU07-F1
#
_entry.id   AF-A0A946UU07-F1
#
_cell.length_a   1.000
_cell.length_b   1.000
_cell.length_c   1.000
_cell.angle_alpha   90.00
_cell.angle_beta   90.00
_cell.angle_gamma   90.00
#
_symmetry.space_group_name_H-M   'P 1'
#
loop_
_entity.id
_entity.type
_entity.pdbx_description
1 polymer ?
#
loop_
_entity_poly.entity_id
_entity_poly.type
_entity_poly.pdbx_seq_one_letter_code
_entity_poly.pdbx_strand_id
1 'polypeptide(L)'
;GDWNLLVTDNFIADGGSLDAWGLEICTAPASQILDLDTDGVDDTIDNCDGVANADQRDTDGDGFGNYCDPDLNNDGIVNFPDLDMMRAVFFATDDPHSDLNGDGITNFDDLDILKTYFFGSPGPSGIAQ
;
A
#
# COMPACT_ATOMS: atom_id res chain seq x y z
N GLY A 1 -13.45 12.27 -20.30
CA GLY A 1 -13.29 13.53 -21.04
C GLY A 1 -13.74 13.28 -22.45
N ASP A 2 -14.47 14.22 -23.04
CA ASP A 2 -15.02 14.05 -24.40
C ASP A 2 -14.02 14.57 -25.43
N TRP A 3 -13.73 13.75 -26.45
CA TRP A 3 -12.79 14.07 -27.51
C TRP A 3 -13.56 14.27 -28.81
N ASN A 4 -13.32 15.40 -29.48
CA ASN A 4 -13.89 15.70 -30.78
C ASN A 4 -12.77 15.70 -31.84
N LEU A 5 -12.89 14.82 -32.83
CA LEU A 5 -12.02 14.81 -34.01
C LEU A 5 -12.74 15.54 -35.15
N LEU A 6 -12.18 16.68 -35.58
CA LEU A 6 -12.66 17.45 -36.73
C LEU A 6 -11.64 17.37 -37.86
N VAL A 7 -12.08 16.89 -39.02
CA VAL A 7 -11.30 16.89 -40.26
C VAL A 7 -11.97 17.85 -41.24
N THR A 8 -11.22 18.85 -41.70
CA THR A 8 -11.71 19.85 -42.65
C THR A 8 -10.80 19.93 -43.86
N ASP A 9 -11.37 19.74 -45.04
CA ASP A 9 -10.72 20.02 -46.32
C ASP A 9 -11.09 21.45 -46.76
N ASN A 10 -10.08 22.31 -46.88
CA ASN A 10 -10.26 23.74 -47.19
C ASN A 10 -9.86 24.09 -48.62
N PHE A 11 -9.58 23.11 -49.48
CA PHE A 11 -9.22 23.33 -50.87
C PHE A 11 -10.23 22.71 -51.83
N ILE A 12 -10.57 23.44 -52.88
CA ILE A 12 -11.54 23.02 -53.89
C ILE A 12 -10.75 22.74 -55.16
N ALA A 13 -10.24 21.51 -55.33
CA ALA A 13 -9.89 20.89 -56.63
C ALA A 13 -9.02 19.62 -56.53
N ASP A 14 -8.53 19.23 -55.35
CA ASP A 14 -7.92 17.91 -55.14
C ASP A 14 -8.85 17.00 -54.33
N GLY A 15 -8.60 15.70 -54.45
CA GLY A 15 -9.16 14.69 -53.55
C GLY A 15 -8.01 14.05 -52.80
N GLY A 16 -8.25 13.63 -51.56
CA GLY A 16 -7.33 12.82 -50.78
C GLY A 16 -8.07 11.66 -50.12
N SER A 17 -7.41 10.51 -50.00
CA SER A 17 -7.90 9.38 -49.23
C SER A 17 -7.04 9.21 -47.98
N LEU A 18 -7.68 8.98 -46.83
CA LEU A 18 -7.01 8.44 -45.65
C LEU A 18 -7.01 6.91 -45.82
N ASP A 19 -5.98 6.39 -46.49
CA ASP A 19 -5.88 4.96 -46.80
C ASP A 19 -5.76 4.10 -45.54
N ALA A 20 -5.22 4.67 -44.46
CA ALA A 20 -5.29 4.14 -43.10
C ALA A 20 -5.06 5.26 -42.08
N TRP A 21 -5.84 5.27 -41.00
CA TRP A 21 -5.56 6.06 -39.80
C TRP A 21 -5.85 5.21 -38.57
N GLY A 22 -5.08 5.42 -37.50
CA GLY A 22 -5.28 4.78 -36.22
C GLY A 22 -5.14 5.83 -35.13
N LEU A 23 -6.08 5.84 -34.19
CA LEU A 23 -5.98 6.60 -32.96
C LEU A 23 -5.86 5.61 -31.81
N GLU A 24 -4.65 5.48 -31.26
CA GLU A 24 -4.42 4.74 -30.03
C GLU A 24 -4.53 5.72 -28.86
N ILE A 25 -5.64 5.64 -28.13
CA ILE A 25 -5.80 6.37 -26.89
C ILE A 25 -5.22 5.49 -25.80
N CYS A 26 -4.00 5.77 -25.34
CA CYS A 26 -3.48 5.21 -24.11
C CYS A 26 -4.22 5.87 -22.94
N THR A 27 -5.40 5.37 -22.62
CA THR A 27 -5.78 5.41 -21.20
C THR A 27 -4.77 4.52 -20.50
N ALA A 28 -4.14 4.98 -19.41
CA ALA A 28 -3.67 4.04 -18.40
C ALA A 28 -4.80 3.00 -18.23
N PRO A 29 -4.49 1.69 -18.23
CA PRO A 29 -5.54 0.68 -18.21
C PRO A 29 -6.53 1.05 -17.11
N ALA A 30 -7.82 1.08 -17.44
CA ALA A 30 -8.83 1.21 -16.40
C ALA A 30 -8.56 0.08 -15.41
N SER A 31 -8.10 0.45 -14.20
CA SER A 31 -7.55 -0.46 -13.19
C SER A 31 -6.16 -1.05 -13.56
N GLN A 32 -5.13 -0.22 -13.58
CA GLN A 32 -3.97 -0.61 -12.78
C GLN A 32 -4.41 -0.41 -11.34
N ILE A 33 -4.82 -1.51 -10.70
CA ILE A 33 -4.61 -1.66 -9.26
C ILE A 33 -3.14 -1.31 -9.07
N LEU A 34 -2.88 -0.18 -8.41
CA LEU A 34 -1.52 0.14 -8.04
C LEU A 34 -1.28 -0.75 -6.84
N ASP A 35 -0.30 -1.62 -6.96
CA ASP A 35 0.05 -2.61 -5.95
C ASP A 35 1.58 -2.54 -5.87
N LEU A 36 2.05 -1.62 -5.03
CA LEU A 36 3.44 -1.20 -4.96
C LEU A 36 4.33 -2.32 -4.41
N ASP A 37 3.82 -3.10 -3.47
CA ASP A 37 4.53 -4.18 -2.80
C ASP A 37 4.25 -5.58 -3.38
N THR A 38 3.32 -5.66 -4.34
CA THR A 38 2.96 -6.84 -5.13
C THR A 38 2.33 -7.97 -4.33
N ASP A 39 1.57 -7.63 -3.28
CA ASP A 39 0.92 -8.60 -2.40
C ASP A 39 -0.50 -9.01 -2.87
N GLY A 40 -1.03 -8.30 -3.87
CA GLY A 40 -2.35 -8.53 -4.45
C GLY A 40 -3.46 -7.63 -3.90
N VAL A 41 -3.14 -6.67 -3.04
CA VAL A 41 -4.03 -5.62 -2.53
C VAL A 41 -3.76 -4.31 -3.28
N ASP A 42 -4.81 -3.51 -3.51
CA ASP A 42 -4.65 -2.19 -4.14
C ASP A 42 -4.14 -1.21 -3.08
N ASP A 43 -3.11 -0.42 -3.39
CA ASP A 43 -2.51 0.58 -2.50
C ASP A 43 -3.57 1.45 -1.82
N THR A 44 -4.69 1.74 -2.49
CA THR A 44 -5.78 2.59 -1.95
C THR A 44 -6.63 1.93 -0.86
N ILE A 45 -6.54 0.62 -0.68
CA ILE A 45 -7.22 -0.15 0.35
C ILE A 45 -6.26 -1.03 1.16
N ASP A 46 -4.96 -0.88 0.94
CA ASP A 46 -3.90 -1.63 1.58
C ASP A 46 -3.52 -0.98 2.92
N ASN A 47 -3.55 -1.74 4.01
CA ASN A 47 -3.13 -1.26 5.32
C ASN A 47 -1.62 -1.24 5.53
N CYS A 48 -0.83 -1.73 4.58
CA CYS A 48 0.62 -1.63 4.49
C CYS A 48 1.11 -1.46 3.04
N ASP A 49 0.68 -0.42 2.32
CA ASP A 49 0.95 -0.18 0.88
C ASP A 49 2.43 -0.14 0.42
N GLY A 50 3.39 -0.30 1.33
CA GLY A 50 4.82 -0.44 1.04
C GLY A 50 5.45 -1.76 1.50
N VAL A 51 4.68 -2.67 2.12
CA VAL A 51 5.16 -3.91 2.75
C VAL A 51 4.12 -5.03 2.62
N ALA A 52 4.44 -6.00 1.75
CA ALA A 52 3.52 -7.06 1.40
C ALA A 52 2.95 -7.82 2.61
N ASN A 53 1.62 -7.76 2.75
CA ASN A 53 0.86 -8.40 3.81
C ASN A 53 -0.56 -8.78 3.31
N ALA A 54 -0.62 -9.71 2.35
CA ALA A 54 -1.85 -10.07 1.64
C ALA A 54 -3.05 -10.52 2.50
N ASP A 55 -2.83 -10.85 3.78
CA ASP A 55 -3.88 -11.17 4.75
C ASP A 55 -4.48 -9.94 5.45
N GLN A 56 -3.87 -8.76 5.25
CA GLN A 56 -4.31 -7.44 5.70
C GLN A 56 -4.62 -7.41 7.20
N ARG A 57 -3.79 -8.11 7.99
CA ARG A 57 -3.98 -8.21 9.44
C ARG A 57 -3.74 -6.84 10.10
N ASP A 58 -4.73 -6.39 10.86
CA ASP A 58 -4.73 -5.18 11.69
C ASP A 58 -5.52 -5.51 12.97
N THR A 59 -4.82 -5.71 14.08
CA THR A 59 -5.41 -6.29 15.31
C THR A 59 -5.98 -5.27 16.29
N ASP A 60 -5.54 -4.03 16.20
CA ASP A 60 -5.91 -2.90 17.04
C ASP A 60 -6.83 -1.91 16.30
N GLY A 61 -6.92 -2.02 14.97
CA GLY A 61 -7.96 -1.45 14.14
C GLY A 61 -7.75 0.03 13.83
N ASP A 62 -6.50 0.49 13.79
CA ASP A 62 -6.14 1.88 13.56
C ASP A 62 -5.92 2.22 12.08
N GLY A 63 -5.91 1.20 11.22
CA GLY A 63 -5.73 1.32 9.78
C GLY A 63 -4.30 1.06 9.32
N PHE A 64 -3.34 0.81 10.20
CA PHE A 64 -2.05 0.28 9.84
C PHE A 64 -2.04 -1.24 10.04
N GLY A 65 -1.49 -1.99 9.09
CA GLY A 65 -1.38 -3.44 9.24
C GLY A 65 -0.27 -3.80 10.22
N ASN A 66 -0.43 -4.89 10.97
CA ASN A 66 0.55 -5.38 11.94
C ASN A 66 1.99 -5.46 11.39
N TYR A 67 2.14 -5.73 10.10
CA TYR A 67 3.46 -5.87 9.47
C TYR A 67 4.22 -4.53 9.37
N CYS A 68 3.48 -3.44 9.19
CA CYS A 68 4.01 -2.08 9.06
C CYS A 68 3.65 -1.19 10.26
N ASP A 69 3.07 -1.75 11.32
CA ASP A 69 2.69 -1.03 12.53
C ASP A 69 3.38 -1.54 13.81
N PRO A 70 4.63 -1.11 14.08
CA PRO A 70 5.26 -1.37 15.37
C PRO A 70 4.96 -0.30 16.43
N ASP A 71 4.01 0.61 16.20
CA ASP A 71 3.60 1.63 17.17
C ASP A 71 2.56 1.05 18.14
N LEU A 72 3.04 0.16 19.02
CA LEU A 72 2.21 -0.67 19.88
C LEU A 72 1.35 0.11 20.88
N ASN A 73 1.58 1.42 21.01
CA ASN A 73 0.82 2.30 21.88
C ASN A 73 0.02 3.39 21.12
N ASN A 74 0.10 3.39 19.79
CA ASN A 74 -0.57 4.29 18.85
C ASN A 74 -0.36 5.77 19.19
N ASP A 75 0.87 6.17 19.54
CA ASP A 75 1.23 7.59 19.78
C ASP A 75 1.81 8.29 18.54
N GLY A 76 1.90 7.57 17.42
CA GLY A 76 2.39 8.01 16.12
C GLY A 76 3.89 7.88 15.93
N ILE A 77 4.63 7.31 16.90
CA ILE A 77 6.08 7.18 16.81
C ILE A 77 6.62 5.89 17.47
N VAL A 78 7.22 5.03 16.66
CA VAL A 78 7.87 3.81 17.14
C VAL A 78 9.12 4.14 17.93
N ASN A 79 9.12 3.85 19.23
CA ASN A 79 10.21 4.23 20.14
C ASN A 79 10.36 3.28 21.35
N PHE A 80 10.95 3.76 22.46
CA PHE A 80 11.27 2.92 23.61
C PHE A 80 10.04 2.38 24.34
N PRO A 81 8.99 3.17 24.61
CA PRO A 81 7.65 2.69 24.95
C PRO A 81 7.19 1.44 24.18
N ASP A 82 7.25 1.43 22.86
CA ASP A 82 6.82 0.27 22.04
C ASP A 82 7.73 -0.92 22.25
N LEU A 83 9.05 -0.67 22.29
CA LEU A 83 10.01 -1.73 22.62
C LEU A 83 9.76 -2.32 24.02
N ASP A 84 9.41 -1.50 25.00
CA ASP A 84 9.11 -1.97 26.36
C ASP A 84 7.80 -2.78 26.38
N MET A 85 6.81 -2.44 25.55
CA MET A 85 5.59 -3.22 25.36
C MET A 85 5.89 -4.58 24.72
N MET A 86 6.62 -4.61 23.61
CA MET A 86 7.03 -5.86 22.95
C MET A 86 7.87 -6.74 23.89
N ARG A 87 8.78 -6.14 24.67
CA ARG A 87 9.60 -6.87 25.66
C ARG A 87 8.76 -7.48 26.79
N ALA A 88 7.62 -6.89 27.13
CA ALA A 88 6.74 -7.43 28.16
C ALA A 88 6.07 -8.75 27.72
N VAL A 89 5.94 -8.97 26.41
CA VAL A 89 5.28 -10.14 25.80
C VAL A 89 6.24 -11.00 24.97
N PHE A 90 7.55 -10.79 25.11
CA PHE A 90 8.55 -11.56 24.37
C PHE A 90 8.44 -13.07 24.69
N PHE A 91 8.24 -13.89 23.65
CA PHE A 91 7.87 -15.32 23.64
C PHE A 91 6.41 -15.66 23.99
N ALA A 92 5.50 -14.68 24.04
CA ALA A 92 4.07 -14.94 24.14
C ALA A 92 3.51 -15.43 22.80
N THR A 93 2.59 -16.40 22.85
CA THR A 93 1.92 -16.98 21.68
C THR A 93 0.51 -16.41 21.42
N ASP A 94 0.08 -15.45 22.25
CA ASP A 94 -1.29 -14.91 22.28
C ASP A 94 -1.31 -13.38 22.41
N ASP A 95 -0.28 -12.67 21.93
CA ASP A 95 -0.29 -11.22 21.81
C ASP A 95 -0.39 -10.83 20.33
N PRO A 96 -1.62 -10.68 19.77
CA PRO A 96 -1.81 -10.55 18.34
C PRO A 96 -1.22 -9.25 17.77
N HIS A 97 -1.09 -8.23 18.61
CA HIS A 97 -0.60 -6.92 18.20
C HIS A 97 0.93 -6.86 18.19
N SER A 98 1.61 -7.49 19.15
CA SER A 98 3.07 -7.52 19.19
C SER A 98 3.70 -8.66 18.36
N ASP A 99 2.92 -9.66 17.94
CA ASP A 99 3.25 -10.57 16.83
C ASP A 99 3.02 -9.81 15.53
N LEU A 100 4.04 -9.14 15.00
CA LEU A 100 3.97 -8.27 13.82
C LEU A 100 4.01 -9.08 12.52
N ASN A 101 4.76 -10.20 12.49
CA ASN A 101 4.94 -11.00 11.28
C ASN A 101 3.84 -12.07 11.05
N GLY A 102 3.03 -12.37 12.06
CA GLY A 102 1.89 -13.29 11.97
C GLY A 102 2.24 -14.75 12.10
N ASP A 103 3.42 -15.08 12.64
CA ASP A 103 3.82 -16.45 12.89
C ASP A 103 3.22 -17.06 14.16
N GLY A 104 2.48 -16.26 14.94
CA GLY A 104 1.77 -16.66 16.15
C GLY A 104 2.63 -16.65 17.41
N ILE A 105 3.83 -16.06 17.39
CA ILE A 105 4.66 -15.89 18.57
C ILE A 105 5.50 -14.61 18.50
N THR A 106 5.35 -13.73 19.49
CA THR A 106 6.20 -12.54 19.61
C THR A 106 7.64 -12.94 19.90
N ASN A 107 8.55 -12.76 18.93
CA ASN A 107 9.92 -13.24 19.01
C ASN A 107 10.92 -12.26 18.38
N PHE A 108 12.11 -12.76 18.01
CA PHE A 108 13.15 -11.92 17.43
C PHE A 108 12.80 -11.41 16.02
N ASP A 109 11.95 -12.11 15.29
CA ASP A 109 11.50 -11.71 13.96
C ASP A 109 10.61 -10.45 14.04
N ASP A 110 9.71 -10.37 15.02
CA ASP A 110 8.91 -9.15 15.28
C ASP A 110 9.78 -7.99 15.77
N LEU A 111 10.77 -8.30 16.62
CA LEU A 111 11.71 -7.30 17.07
C LEU A 111 12.56 -6.74 15.92
N ASP A 112 12.83 -7.54 14.88
CA ASP A 112 13.53 -7.07 13.68
C ASP A 112 12.63 -6.18 12.80
N ILE A 113 11.31 -6.43 12.76
CA ILE A 113 10.34 -5.49 12.20
C ILE A 113 10.36 -4.18 13.00
N LEU A 114 10.16 -4.21 14.32
CA LEU A 114 10.14 -3.00 15.17
C LEU A 114 11.40 -2.13 15.01
N LYS A 115 12.58 -2.75 14.95
CA LYS A 115 13.85 -2.03 14.75
C LYS A 115 13.92 -1.28 13.42
N THR A 116 13.26 -1.78 12.38
CA THR A 116 13.22 -1.14 11.06
C THR A 116 12.51 0.22 11.13
N TYR A 117 11.55 0.35 12.04
CA TYR A 117 10.72 1.54 12.22
C TYR A 117 11.17 2.44 13.37
N PHE A 118 12.20 2.06 14.13
CA PHE A 118 12.60 2.78 15.34
C PHE A 118 12.92 4.26 15.06
N PHE A 119 12.28 5.17 15.79
CA PHE A 119 12.21 6.63 15.59
C PHE A 119 11.43 7.13 14.36
N GLY A 120 10.71 6.24 13.69
CA GLY A 120 9.78 6.52 12.60
C GLY A 120 8.33 6.47 13.05
N SER A 121 7.43 6.47 12.07
CA SER A 121 5.98 6.32 12.24
C SER A 121 5.53 4.98 11.64
N PRO A 122 4.36 4.46 12.02
CA PRO A 122 3.78 3.27 11.38
C PRO A 122 3.41 3.55 9.91
N GLY A 123 3.15 2.47 9.17
CA GLY A 123 2.80 2.49 7.76
C GLY A 123 3.99 2.40 6.80
N PRO A 124 3.89 2.94 5.57
CA PRO A 124 2.74 3.65 5.00
C PRO A 124 1.48 2.76 4.85
N SER A 125 0.31 3.39 4.77
CA SER A 125 -1.01 2.75 4.66
C SER A 125 -1.90 3.59 3.76
N GLY A 126 -2.67 2.93 2.90
CA GLY A 126 -3.70 3.54 2.06
C GLY A 126 -5.03 3.78 2.75
N ILE A 127 -5.23 3.22 3.96
CA ILE A 127 -6.49 3.32 4.70
C ILE A 127 -6.41 4.18 5.96
N ALA A 128 -5.22 4.34 6.55
CA ALA A 128 -4.99 5.21 7.70
C ALA A 128 -5.00 6.71 7.28
N GLN A 129 -5.59 7.60 8.11
CA GLN A 129 -5.75 9.04 7.84
C GLN A 129 -5.06 9.93 8.88
#